data_AF-A0A3B0X9N3-F1
#
_entry.id   AF-A0A3B0X9N3-F1
#
_cell.length_a   1.000
_cell.length_b   1.000
_cell.length_c   1.000
_cell.angle_alpha   90.00
_cell.angle_beta   90.00
_cell.angle_gamma   90.00
#
_symmetry.space_group_name_H-M   'P 1'
#
loop_
_entity.id
_entity.type
_entity.pdbx_description
1 polymer ?
#
loop_
_entity_poly.entity_id
_entity_poly.type
_entity_poly.pdbx_seq_one_letter_code
_entity_poly.pdbx_strand_id
1 'polypeptide(L)'
;MTLRVSLSSLSVEGNRYYFGDELFSGIAIDRSDCKITKLIKVADGNYEKPYEGDLLKIESNKSLIDFSCLEEEEHGVDVPFLFNGSRFSGTAFEFDGAACVGEYKYEDGWEQNTVNYFISGELSSFDLMDDDFSQKVEFYENGLLKTIYLFERNLFHSTFSFNEESKVTAINVEGSYFEEIGNHRKKLYHAAFDKRSFIDFEGDEWVKISGTGISDEQIKHLCKSGLVNTTKLWLWRTLVTADSIKMLVAIEGLKELNVESEIITLDEMLSFKSQRPECYVEFNRSEVTV
;
A
#
# COMPACT_ATOMS: atom_id res chain seq x y z
N MET A 1 -13.04 -11.94 -4.57
CA MET A 1 -12.25 -13.04 -4.02
C MET A 1 -11.93 -14.00 -5.15
N THR A 2 -10.66 -14.27 -5.42
CA THR A 2 -10.23 -15.23 -6.45
C THR A 2 -9.19 -16.13 -5.81
N LEU A 3 -9.58 -17.34 -5.41
CA LEU A 3 -8.66 -18.28 -4.80
C LEU A 3 -7.65 -18.77 -5.86
N ARG A 4 -6.38 -18.92 -5.46
CA ARG A 4 -5.30 -19.43 -6.31
C ARG A 4 -4.72 -20.65 -5.63
N VAL A 5 -4.78 -21.81 -6.28
CA VAL A 5 -4.32 -23.07 -5.67
C VAL A 5 -3.49 -23.91 -6.61
N SER A 6 -2.70 -24.82 -6.05
CA SER A 6 -2.07 -25.88 -6.84
C SER A 6 -3.14 -26.75 -7.50
N LEU A 7 -3.00 -27.04 -8.79
CA LEU A 7 -3.91 -27.91 -9.54
C LEU A 7 -4.00 -29.31 -8.91
N SER A 8 -2.91 -29.78 -8.30
CA SER A 8 -2.86 -31.07 -7.59
C SER A 8 -3.76 -31.15 -6.35
N SER A 9 -4.21 -29.99 -5.83
CA SER A 9 -5.16 -29.92 -4.72
C SER A 9 -6.63 -29.99 -5.17
N LEU A 10 -6.89 -29.96 -6.47
CA LEU A 10 -8.23 -30.09 -7.04
C LEU A 10 -8.54 -31.54 -7.39
N SER A 11 -9.73 -32.03 -7.03
CA SER A 11 -10.24 -33.27 -7.57
C SER A 11 -10.95 -33.02 -8.91
N VAL A 12 -10.98 -34.04 -9.78
CA VAL A 12 -11.61 -33.96 -11.09
C VAL A 12 -12.66 -35.06 -11.24
N GLU A 13 -13.92 -34.66 -11.36
CA GLU A 13 -15.05 -35.58 -11.58
C GLU A 13 -15.86 -35.15 -12.79
N GLY A 14 -15.99 -36.02 -13.80
CA GLY A 14 -16.79 -35.70 -14.99
C GLY A 14 -16.34 -34.43 -15.72
N ASN A 15 -15.03 -34.17 -15.74
CA ASN A 15 -14.38 -32.94 -16.27
C ASN A 15 -14.66 -31.66 -15.47
N ARG A 16 -15.13 -31.78 -14.24
CA ARG A 16 -15.30 -30.64 -13.33
C ARG A 16 -14.23 -30.66 -12.25
N TYR A 17 -13.70 -29.49 -11.94
CA TYR A 17 -12.74 -29.24 -10.88
C TYR A 17 -13.46 -28.93 -9.56
N TYR A 18 -13.03 -29.57 -8.48
CA TYR A 18 -13.54 -29.33 -7.13
C TYR A 18 -12.39 -29.04 -6.18
N PHE A 19 -12.63 -28.18 -5.20
CA PHE A 19 -11.73 -27.94 -4.08
C PHE A 19 -12.43 -28.37 -2.80
N GLY A 20 -11.97 -29.46 -2.19
CA GLY A 20 -12.80 -30.20 -1.23
C GLY A 20 -14.04 -30.77 -1.92
N ASP A 21 -15.22 -30.49 -1.36
CA ASP A 21 -16.51 -30.97 -1.89
C ASP A 21 -17.26 -29.92 -2.73
N GLU A 22 -16.66 -28.76 -2.99
CA GLU A 22 -17.29 -27.65 -3.70
C GLU A 22 -16.72 -27.46 -5.11
N LEU A 23 -17.57 -27.00 -6.05
CA LEU A 23 -17.12 -26.63 -7.39
C LEU A 23 -16.12 -25.47 -7.30
N PHE A 24 -14.96 -25.65 -7.90
CA PHE A 24 -13.89 -24.67 -7.81
C PHE A 24 -14.11 -23.50 -8.79
N SER A 25 -13.95 -22.28 -8.28
CA SER A 25 -13.89 -21.04 -9.06
C SER A 25 -12.67 -20.24 -8.62
N GLY A 26 -11.70 -20.06 -9.52
CA GLY A 26 -10.42 -19.44 -9.18
C GLY A 26 -9.33 -19.73 -10.20
N ILE A 27 -8.07 -19.63 -9.77
CA ILE A 27 -6.89 -19.96 -10.57
C ILE A 27 -6.30 -21.27 -10.07
N ALA A 28 -6.04 -22.20 -11.00
CA ALA A 28 -5.36 -23.44 -10.70
C ALA A 28 -4.00 -23.48 -11.39
N ILE A 29 -2.96 -23.81 -10.62
CA ILE A 29 -1.56 -23.74 -11.04
C ILE A 29 -0.95 -25.14 -10.95
N ASP A 30 -0.62 -25.72 -12.10
CA ASP A 30 0.07 -27.00 -12.17
C ASP A 30 1.57 -26.79 -12.08
N ARG A 31 2.22 -27.63 -11.28
CA ARG A 31 3.67 -27.58 -11.08
C ARG A 31 4.27 -28.97 -11.22
N SER A 32 5.42 -29.04 -11.88
CA SER A 32 6.26 -30.22 -11.96
C SER A 32 7.67 -29.81 -11.61
N ASP A 33 8.19 -30.35 -10.51
CA ASP A 33 9.43 -29.92 -9.88
C ASP A 33 9.41 -28.39 -9.66
N CYS A 34 10.37 -27.67 -10.23
CA CYS A 34 10.47 -26.22 -10.13
C CYS A 34 9.69 -25.46 -11.20
N LYS A 35 9.04 -26.12 -12.15
CA LYS A 35 8.41 -25.43 -13.29
C LYS A 35 6.90 -25.40 -13.16
N ILE A 36 6.33 -24.24 -13.48
CA ILE A 36 4.88 -24.13 -13.67
C ILE A 36 4.56 -24.59 -15.08
N THR A 37 3.83 -25.70 -15.19
CA THR A 37 3.52 -26.38 -16.45
C THR A 37 2.20 -25.91 -17.04
N LYS A 38 1.29 -25.40 -16.20
CA LYS A 38 -0.04 -24.99 -16.62
C LYS A 38 -0.63 -23.98 -15.64
N LEU A 39 -1.21 -22.90 -16.16
CA LEU A 39 -1.99 -21.95 -15.38
C LEU A 39 -3.35 -21.76 -16.03
N ILE A 40 -4.42 -22.03 -15.28
CA ILE A 40 -5.78 -21.96 -15.81
C ILE A 40 -6.69 -21.17 -14.89
N LYS A 41 -7.64 -20.49 -15.52
CA LYS A 41 -8.81 -19.97 -14.84
C LYS A 41 -9.93 -20.99 -14.92
N VAL A 42 -10.58 -21.24 -13.78
CA VAL A 42 -11.71 -22.16 -13.63
C VAL A 42 -12.90 -21.37 -13.11
N ALA A 43 -14.08 -21.63 -13.68
CA ALA A 43 -15.35 -21.03 -13.27
C ALA A 43 -16.42 -22.14 -13.15
N ASP A 44 -17.01 -22.24 -11.95
CA ASP A 44 -18.03 -23.23 -11.58
C ASP A 44 -17.59 -24.66 -11.92
N GLY A 45 -16.33 -24.96 -11.59
CA GLY A 45 -15.65 -26.22 -11.87
C GLY A 45 -15.27 -26.44 -13.33
N ASN A 46 -15.55 -25.53 -14.26
CA ASN A 46 -15.20 -25.68 -15.67
C ASN A 46 -13.94 -24.88 -16.00
N TYR A 47 -13.05 -25.47 -16.81
CA TYR A 47 -11.98 -24.71 -17.43
C TYR A 47 -12.56 -23.57 -18.27
N GLU A 48 -12.11 -22.34 -18.01
CA GLU A 48 -12.55 -21.15 -18.75
C GLU A 48 -11.52 -20.79 -19.82
N LYS A 49 -10.28 -20.54 -19.40
CA LYS A 49 -9.18 -20.06 -20.26
C LYS A 49 -7.82 -20.21 -19.57
N PRO A 50 -6.69 -20.03 -20.28
CA PRO A 50 -5.39 -19.84 -19.64
C PRO A 50 -5.40 -18.60 -18.72
N TYR A 51 -4.71 -18.68 -17.59
CA TYR A 51 -4.49 -17.50 -16.74
C TYR A 51 -3.27 -16.73 -17.26
N GLU A 52 -3.46 -15.43 -17.50
CA GLU A 52 -2.45 -14.54 -18.09
C GLU A 52 -2.00 -13.45 -17.11
N GLY A 53 -2.43 -13.54 -15.85
CA GLY A 53 -2.16 -12.52 -14.84
C GLY A 53 -3.18 -11.39 -14.81
N ASP A 54 -3.84 -11.22 -13.67
CA ASP A 54 -4.82 -10.14 -13.47
C ASP A 54 -4.10 -8.80 -13.29
N LEU A 55 -3.09 -8.76 -12.42
CA LEU A 55 -2.30 -7.56 -12.09
C LEU A 55 -0.89 -7.61 -12.68
N LEU A 56 -0.24 -8.78 -12.65
CA LEU A 56 1.06 -9.00 -13.27
C LEU A 56 0.91 -9.77 -14.56
N LYS A 57 1.16 -9.12 -15.69
CA LYS A 57 1.08 -9.81 -16.98
C LYS A 57 2.15 -10.88 -17.08
N ILE A 58 1.69 -12.11 -17.31
CA ILE A 58 2.54 -13.28 -17.49
C ILE A 58 3.03 -13.31 -18.94
N GLU A 59 4.34 -13.23 -19.12
CA GLU A 59 4.97 -13.24 -20.44
C GLU A 59 5.18 -14.66 -20.94
N SER A 60 4.53 -15.03 -22.04
CA SER A 60 4.54 -16.40 -22.57
C SER A 60 5.92 -16.92 -22.99
N ASN A 61 6.89 -16.03 -23.19
CA ASN A 61 8.26 -16.34 -23.59
C ASN A 61 9.25 -16.37 -22.40
N LYS A 62 8.80 -16.10 -21.17
CA LYS A 62 9.63 -16.13 -19.98
C LYS A 62 9.38 -17.41 -19.16
N SER A 63 10.32 -17.74 -18.29
CA SER A 63 10.23 -18.91 -17.41
C SER A 63 9.21 -18.69 -16.30
N LEU A 64 8.40 -19.71 -16.01
CA LEU A 64 7.46 -19.73 -14.90
C LEU A 64 7.88 -20.81 -13.91
N ILE A 65 8.16 -20.44 -12.66
CA ILE A 65 8.73 -21.35 -11.67
C ILE A 65 8.03 -21.29 -10.32
N ASP A 66 8.23 -22.31 -9.49
CA ASP A 66 7.95 -22.25 -8.06
C ASP A 66 9.01 -21.37 -7.38
N PHE A 67 8.58 -20.41 -6.55
CA PHE A 67 9.46 -19.48 -5.85
C PHE A 67 10.49 -20.20 -4.98
N SER A 68 10.13 -21.35 -4.40
CA SER A 68 11.05 -22.13 -3.55
C SER A 68 12.29 -22.66 -4.28
N CYS A 69 12.32 -22.55 -5.61
CA CYS A 69 13.45 -22.96 -6.45
C CYS A 69 14.39 -21.81 -6.82
N LEU A 70 14.12 -20.59 -6.37
CA LEU A 70 15.07 -19.50 -6.51
C LEU A 70 16.23 -19.68 -5.54
N GLU A 71 17.42 -19.37 -6.02
CA GLU A 71 18.69 -19.40 -5.29
C GLU A 71 19.15 -17.94 -5.10
N GLU A 72 19.75 -17.60 -3.97
CA GLU A 72 20.43 -16.31 -3.80
C GLU A 72 21.88 -16.42 -4.30
N GLU A 73 22.39 -15.42 -5.03
CA GLU A 73 23.78 -15.44 -5.54
C GLU A 73 24.82 -15.46 -4.40
N GLU A 74 24.55 -14.74 -3.30
CA GLU A 74 25.33 -14.74 -2.05
C GLU A 74 24.42 -14.45 -0.86
N HIS A 75 24.85 -14.77 0.38
CA HIS A 75 24.11 -14.36 1.57
C HIS A 75 24.28 -12.85 1.79
N GLY A 76 23.25 -12.07 1.48
CA GLY A 76 23.25 -10.62 1.64
C GLY A 76 21.88 -10.01 1.38
N VAL A 77 21.69 -8.78 1.86
CA VAL A 77 20.57 -7.94 1.42
C VAL A 77 20.90 -7.45 0.01
N ASP A 78 19.93 -7.47 -0.89
CA ASP A 78 20.05 -6.88 -2.25
C ASP A 78 20.99 -7.67 -3.19
N VAL A 79 20.86 -9.01 -3.19
CA VAL A 79 21.50 -9.90 -4.16
C VAL A 79 20.49 -10.35 -5.22
N PRO A 80 20.90 -10.52 -6.48
CA PRO A 80 20.01 -11.04 -7.50
C PRO A 80 19.70 -12.52 -7.25
N PHE A 81 18.48 -12.92 -7.62
CA PHE A 81 18.06 -14.30 -7.60
C PHE A 81 18.52 -15.06 -8.84
N LEU A 82 18.98 -16.28 -8.61
CA LEU A 82 19.39 -17.25 -9.60
C LEU A 82 18.36 -18.38 -9.72
N PHE A 83 18.37 -19.05 -10.86
CA PHE A 83 17.68 -20.31 -11.09
C PHE A 83 18.59 -21.22 -11.91
N ASN A 84 18.98 -22.37 -11.34
CA ASN A 84 20.02 -23.24 -11.90
C ASN A 84 21.36 -22.50 -12.12
N GLY A 85 21.80 -21.70 -11.15
CA GLY A 85 23.08 -20.98 -11.21
C GLY A 85 23.17 -19.84 -12.23
N SER A 86 22.06 -19.38 -12.80
CA SER A 86 22.01 -18.22 -13.69
C SER A 86 20.94 -17.23 -13.23
N ARG A 87 21.16 -15.93 -13.43
CA ARG A 87 20.20 -14.88 -13.06
C ARG A 87 18.83 -15.14 -13.65
N PHE A 88 17.82 -15.13 -12.79
CA PHE A 88 16.47 -15.50 -13.18
C PHE A 88 15.76 -14.34 -13.91
N SER A 89 15.00 -14.67 -14.95
CA SER A 89 14.10 -13.70 -15.59
C SER A 89 12.80 -14.41 -15.96
N GLY A 90 11.70 -13.92 -15.39
CA GLY A 90 10.38 -14.51 -15.53
C GLY A 90 9.50 -14.32 -14.31
N THR A 91 8.59 -15.25 -14.07
CA THR A 91 7.63 -15.18 -12.97
C THR A 91 7.80 -16.36 -12.02
N ALA A 92 7.95 -16.06 -10.74
CA ALA A 92 7.94 -17.06 -9.68
C ALA A 92 6.62 -17.00 -8.91
N PHE A 93 6.14 -18.15 -8.46
CA PHE A 93 4.90 -18.29 -7.70
C PHE A 93 5.21 -18.85 -6.32
N GLU A 94 4.82 -18.15 -5.26
CA GLU A 94 4.99 -18.61 -3.88
C GLU A 94 3.75 -19.37 -3.41
N PHE A 95 3.96 -20.44 -2.65
CA PHE A 95 2.90 -21.29 -2.13
C PHE A 95 3.01 -21.47 -0.62
N ASP A 96 1.88 -21.32 0.07
CA ASP A 96 1.66 -21.83 1.42
C ASP A 96 0.74 -23.04 1.35
N GLY A 97 1.35 -24.23 1.46
CA GLY A 97 0.66 -25.50 1.24
C GLY A 97 0.08 -25.61 -0.16
N ALA A 98 -1.26 -25.60 -0.26
CA ALA A 98 -1.98 -25.64 -1.53
C ALA A 98 -2.27 -24.25 -2.11
N ALA A 99 -2.26 -23.20 -1.30
CA ALA A 99 -2.60 -21.85 -1.72
C ALA A 99 -1.38 -21.17 -2.36
N CYS A 100 -1.59 -20.49 -3.49
CA CYS A 100 -0.60 -19.59 -4.05
C CYS A 100 -0.79 -18.21 -3.43
N VAL A 101 0.22 -17.76 -2.68
CA VAL A 101 0.19 -16.55 -1.85
C VAL A 101 0.97 -15.39 -2.47
N GLY A 102 1.71 -15.62 -3.56
CA GLY A 102 2.44 -14.57 -4.24
C GLY A 102 2.79 -14.86 -5.69
N GLU A 103 2.81 -13.80 -6.50
CA GLU A 103 3.29 -13.76 -7.88
C GLU A 103 4.41 -12.71 -7.96
N TYR A 104 5.60 -13.11 -8.41
CA TYR A 104 6.81 -12.28 -8.39
C TYR A 104 7.41 -12.21 -9.78
N LYS A 105 7.59 -11.01 -10.32
CA LYS A 105 8.27 -10.78 -11.61
C LYS A 105 9.72 -10.41 -11.38
N TYR A 106 10.63 -11.09 -12.08
CA TYR A 106 12.06 -10.84 -12.04
C TYR A 106 12.62 -10.51 -13.42
N GLU A 107 13.61 -9.62 -13.46
CA GLU A 107 14.46 -9.37 -14.63
C GLU A 107 15.93 -9.33 -14.19
N ASP A 108 16.79 -10.10 -14.87
CA ASP A 108 18.21 -10.29 -14.49
C ASP A 108 18.45 -10.57 -13.00
N GLY A 109 17.57 -11.36 -12.38
CA GLY A 109 17.59 -11.73 -10.96
C GLY A 109 17.02 -10.69 -10.02
N TRP A 110 16.67 -9.50 -10.49
CA TRP A 110 16.10 -8.44 -9.67
C TRP A 110 14.58 -8.45 -9.70
N GLU A 111 13.96 -8.42 -8.53
CA GLU A 111 12.52 -8.28 -8.39
C GLU A 111 12.08 -6.96 -9.01
N GLN A 112 11.03 -7.02 -9.83
CA GLN A 112 10.46 -5.87 -10.52
C GLN A 112 9.08 -5.53 -9.95
N ASN A 113 8.22 -6.53 -9.81
CA ASN A 113 6.85 -6.31 -9.36
C ASN A 113 6.35 -7.52 -8.60
N THR A 114 5.48 -7.28 -7.61
CA THR A 114 4.92 -8.34 -6.77
C THR A 114 3.43 -8.18 -6.59
N VAL A 115 2.73 -9.31 -6.51
CA VAL A 115 1.35 -9.38 -6.05
C VAL A 115 1.26 -10.46 -5.02
N ASN A 116 0.85 -10.09 -3.81
CA ASN A 116 0.68 -11.03 -2.71
C ASN A 116 -0.79 -11.16 -2.36
N TYR A 117 -1.18 -12.34 -1.90
CA TYR A 117 -2.54 -12.71 -1.57
C TYR A 117 -2.60 -13.29 -0.16
N PHE A 118 -3.72 -13.08 0.51
CA PHE A 118 -4.07 -13.90 1.66
C PHE A 118 -4.43 -15.32 1.21
N ILE A 119 -4.35 -16.29 2.11
CA ILE A 119 -4.73 -17.70 1.83
C ILE A 119 -6.18 -17.81 1.35
N SER A 120 -7.05 -16.89 1.78
CA SER A 120 -8.44 -16.78 1.35
C SER A 120 -8.60 -16.29 -0.11
N GLY A 121 -7.54 -15.78 -0.73
CA GLY A 121 -7.49 -15.36 -2.14
C GLY A 121 -7.77 -13.88 -2.38
N GLU A 122 -8.02 -13.09 -1.32
CA GLU A 122 -7.99 -11.64 -1.37
C GLU A 122 -6.58 -11.11 -1.61
N LEU A 123 -6.50 -9.94 -2.24
CA LEU A 123 -5.25 -9.23 -2.44
C LEU A 123 -4.73 -8.74 -1.08
N SER A 124 -3.49 -9.09 -0.76
CA SER A 124 -2.77 -8.62 0.43
C SER A 124 -1.91 -7.40 0.09
N SER A 125 -1.14 -7.47 -1.00
CA SER A 125 -0.38 -6.32 -1.47
C SER A 125 -0.12 -6.36 -2.96
N PHE A 126 0.14 -5.20 -3.53
CA PHE A 126 0.61 -5.02 -4.91
C PHE A 126 1.78 -4.04 -4.89
N ASP A 127 2.90 -4.43 -5.48
CA ASP A 127 4.07 -3.59 -5.68
C ASP A 127 4.39 -3.50 -7.17
N LEU A 128 4.48 -2.27 -7.66
CA LEU A 128 4.93 -1.95 -9.00
C LEU A 128 6.19 -1.09 -8.87
N MET A 129 7.34 -1.66 -9.22
CA MET A 129 8.60 -0.94 -9.27
C MET A 129 8.90 -0.58 -10.72
N ASP A 130 8.90 0.72 -10.99
CA ASP A 130 9.40 1.31 -12.23
C ASP A 130 10.52 2.29 -11.86
N ASP A 131 11.44 2.51 -12.78
CA ASP A 131 12.63 3.34 -12.57
C ASP A 131 12.26 4.75 -12.10
N ASP A 132 11.22 5.31 -12.70
CA ASP A 132 10.78 6.68 -12.45
C ASP A 132 9.64 6.75 -11.44
N PHE A 133 8.68 5.81 -11.48
CA PHE A 133 7.46 5.85 -10.67
C PHE A 133 7.15 4.49 -10.06
N SER A 134 7.22 4.41 -8.73
CA SER A 134 6.87 3.18 -8.00
C SER A 134 5.62 3.37 -7.16
N GLN A 135 4.85 2.30 -7.00
CA GLN A 135 3.71 2.28 -6.08
C GLN A 135 3.66 0.95 -5.34
N LYS A 136 3.31 1.02 -4.07
CA LYS A 136 2.96 -0.14 -3.27
C LYS A 136 1.63 0.10 -2.58
N VAL A 137 0.74 -0.88 -2.64
CA VAL A 137 -0.58 -0.85 -2.03
C VAL A 137 -0.75 -2.09 -1.17
N GLU A 138 -1.22 -1.91 0.06
CA GLU A 138 -1.42 -2.99 1.03
C GLU A 138 -2.86 -2.96 1.54
N PHE A 139 -3.39 -4.14 1.86
CA PHE A 139 -4.75 -4.35 2.34
C PHE A 139 -4.76 -5.14 3.64
N TYR A 140 -5.85 -4.99 4.39
CA TYR A 140 -6.23 -5.91 5.46
C TYR A 140 -6.94 -7.13 4.89
N GLU A 141 -7.04 -8.22 5.66
CA GLU A 141 -7.75 -9.44 5.24
C GLU A 141 -9.22 -9.20 4.90
N ASN A 142 -9.85 -8.20 5.54
CA ASN A 142 -11.22 -7.79 5.24
C ASN A 142 -11.35 -7.01 3.91
N GLY A 143 -10.26 -6.86 3.16
CA GLY A 143 -10.20 -6.17 1.87
C GLY A 143 -10.12 -4.65 1.95
N LEU A 144 -10.10 -4.07 3.16
CA LEU A 144 -9.94 -2.63 3.33
C LEU A 144 -8.48 -2.21 3.10
N LEU A 145 -8.32 -0.99 2.61
CA LEU A 145 -7.02 -0.40 2.35
C LEU A 145 -6.26 -0.24 3.66
N LYS A 146 -4.98 -0.60 3.68
CA LYS A 146 -4.08 -0.48 4.84
C LYS A 146 -3.02 0.59 4.61
N THR A 147 -2.31 0.50 3.50
CA THR A 147 -1.23 1.44 3.17
C THR A 147 -1.21 1.71 1.67
N ILE A 148 -0.89 2.94 1.31
CA ILE A 148 -0.43 3.30 -0.04
C ILE A 148 0.90 4.02 0.09
N TYR A 149 1.86 3.58 -0.71
CA TYR A 149 3.15 4.20 -0.91
C TYR A 149 3.26 4.60 -2.38
N LEU A 150 3.64 5.84 -2.64
CA LEU A 150 3.89 6.34 -4.00
C LEU A 150 5.22 7.08 -4.00
N PHE A 151 6.03 6.81 -5.01
CA PHE A 151 7.33 7.40 -5.18
C PHE A 151 7.54 7.80 -6.64
N GLU A 152 8.03 9.02 -6.83
CA GLU A 152 8.57 9.43 -8.12
C GLU A 152 9.95 10.03 -7.94
N ARG A 153 10.92 9.51 -8.69
CA ARG A 153 12.33 9.86 -8.55
C ARG A 153 12.53 11.36 -8.67
N ASN A 154 13.15 11.96 -7.65
CA ASN A 154 13.44 13.39 -7.54
C ASN A 154 12.23 14.34 -7.45
N LEU A 155 10.98 13.85 -7.45
CA LEU A 155 9.79 14.70 -7.39
C LEU A 155 9.09 14.58 -6.05
N PHE A 156 8.66 13.37 -5.68
CA PHE A 156 7.91 13.18 -4.44
C PHE A 156 8.06 11.78 -3.86
N HIS A 157 7.74 11.70 -2.58
CA HIS A 157 7.54 10.46 -1.86
C HIS A 157 6.35 10.65 -0.94
N SER A 158 5.39 9.74 -0.99
CA SER A 158 4.20 9.81 -0.15
C SER A 158 3.81 8.46 0.42
N THR A 159 3.27 8.49 1.64
CA THR A 159 2.69 7.32 2.31
C THR A 159 1.39 7.72 3.00
N PHE A 160 0.35 6.93 2.79
CA PHE A 160 -0.95 7.07 3.45
C PHE A 160 -1.26 5.76 4.16
N SER A 161 -1.58 5.84 5.45
CA SER A 161 -1.93 4.68 6.27
C SER A 161 -3.34 4.80 6.81
N PHE A 162 -4.01 3.66 6.89
CA PHE A 162 -5.40 3.53 7.28
C PHE A 162 -5.53 2.48 8.39
N ASN A 163 -6.60 2.55 9.17
CA ASN A 163 -7.01 1.49 10.08
C ASN A 163 -8.06 0.57 9.43
N GLU A 164 -8.51 -0.46 10.15
CA GLU A 164 -9.54 -1.42 9.69
C GLU A 164 -10.96 -0.82 9.58
N GLU A 165 -11.13 0.48 9.83
CA GLU A 165 -12.37 1.22 9.57
C GLU A 165 -12.22 2.17 8.37
N SER A 166 -11.13 2.05 7.60
CA SER A 166 -10.76 2.95 6.49
C SER A 166 -10.48 4.40 6.91
N LYS A 167 -10.19 4.65 8.20
CA LYS A 167 -9.81 5.98 8.68
C LYS A 167 -8.31 6.19 8.56
N VAL A 168 -7.91 7.40 8.18
CA VAL A 168 -6.50 7.79 8.04
C VAL A 168 -5.84 7.88 9.40
N THR A 169 -4.75 7.15 9.58
CA THR A 169 -3.90 7.19 10.78
C THR A 169 -2.60 7.95 10.53
N ALA A 170 -2.10 7.94 9.29
CA ALA A 170 -0.90 8.67 8.92
C ALA A 170 -0.95 9.22 7.48
N ILE A 171 -0.43 10.43 7.32
CA ILE A 171 -0.18 11.09 6.05
C ILE A 171 1.27 11.55 6.05
N ASN A 172 2.08 11.04 5.14
CA ASN A 172 3.42 11.54 4.89
C ASN A 172 3.51 11.97 3.42
N VAL A 173 3.81 13.24 3.14
CA VAL A 173 3.96 13.73 1.78
C VAL A 173 5.19 14.62 1.69
N GLU A 174 6.20 14.17 0.96
CA GLU A 174 7.42 14.90 0.66
C GLU A 174 7.44 15.35 -0.80
N GLY A 175 7.99 16.54 -1.06
CA GLY A 175 8.13 17.06 -2.42
C GLY A 175 6.80 17.49 -3.06
N SER A 176 6.74 17.43 -4.40
CA SER A 176 5.67 18.03 -5.22
C SER A 176 4.53 17.07 -5.57
N TYR A 177 4.11 16.24 -4.61
CA TYR A 177 3.10 15.20 -4.85
C TYR A 177 1.78 15.76 -5.42
N PHE A 178 1.24 16.85 -4.87
CA PHE A 178 -0.06 17.37 -5.28
C PHE A 178 -0.05 17.99 -6.68
N GLU A 179 1.11 18.47 -7.12
CA GLU A 179 1.34 18.97 -8.46
C GLU A 179 1.46 17.82 -9.47
N GLU A 180 2.19 16.75 -9.10
CA GLU A 180 2.62 15.71 -10.04
C GLU A 180 1.70 14.51 -10.14
N ILE A 181 0.96 14.14 -9.07
CA ILE A 181 0.18 12.88 -9.05
C ILE A 181 -0.89 12.81 -10.16
N GLY A 182 -1.37 13.98 -10.63
CA GLY A 182 -2.28 14.09 -11.75
C GLY A 182 -1.73 13.54 -13.07
N ASN A 183 -0.41 13.51 -13.25
CA ASN A 183 0.26 12.97 -14.43
C ASN A 183 0.26 11.43 -14.45
N HIS A 184 0.08 10.79 -13.28
CA HIS A 184 0.18 9.33 -13.12
C HIS A 184 -1.17 8.64 -12.96
N ARG A 185 -2.30 9.34 -13.08
CA ARG A 185 -3.65 8.78 -12.82
C ARG A 185 -3.92 7.45 -13.53
N LYS A 186 -3.43 7.28 -14.76
CA LYS A 186 -3.63 6.06 -15.56
C LYS A 186 -2.76 4.89 -15.11
N LYS A 187 -1.69 5.16 -14.35
CA LYS A 187 -0.77 4.17 -13.81
C LYS A 187 -1.18 3.73 -12.40
N LEU A 188 -1.94 4.54 -11.67
CA LEU A 188 -2.35 4.24 -10.29
C LEU A 188 -3.22 2.99 -10.24
N TYR A 189 -2.85 2.07 -9.35
CA TYR A 189 -3.66 0.90 -9.03
C TYR A 189 -4.96 1.31 -8.33
N HIS A 190 -4.87 2.27 -7.40
CA HIS A 190 -6.00 2.72 -6.60
C HIS A 190 -6.34 4.20 -6.88
N ALA A 191 -7.55 4.45 -7.40
CA ALA A 191 -7.97 5.76 -7.86
C ALA A 191 -8.22 6.80 -6.74
N ALA A 192 -8.31 6.38 -5.48
CA ALA A 192 -8.62 7.30 -4.36
C ALA A 192 -7.60 8.44 -4.18
N PHE A 193 -6.43 8.36 -4.84
CA PHE A 193 -5.34 9.33 -4.72
C PHE A 193 -5.05 10.06 -6.04
N ASP A 194 -6.00 10.03 -6.98
CA ASP A 194 -5.92 10.79 -8.22
C ASP A 194 -6.21 12.30 -8.01
N LYS A 195 -6.67 12.68 -6.80
CA LYS A 195 -7.18 14.01 -6.46
C LYS A 195 -6.09 14.87 -5.81
N ARG A 196 -6.11 16.17 -6.15
CA ARG A 196 -5.25 17.21 -5.54
C ARG A 196 -5.65 17.57 -4.10
N SER A 197 -6.56 16.82 -3.47
CA SER A 197 -7.12 17.17 -2.16
C SER A 197 -7.48 15.94 -1.35
N PHE A 198 -7.20 16.01 -0.05
CA PHE A 198 -7.59 15.03 0.97
C PHE A 198 -9.08 15.04 1.33
N ILE A 199 -9.94 15.60 0.48
CA ILE A 199 -11.28 16.05 0.89
C ILE A 199 -12.23 14.90 1.29
N ASP A 200 -11.89 13.68 0.86
CA ASP A 200 -12.71 12.47 1.05
C ASP A 200 -12.19 11.54 2.15
N PHE A 201 -11.10 11.90 2.85
CA PHE A 201 -10.60 11.08 3.95
C PHE A 201 -11.26 11.45 5.26
N GLU A 202 -11.62 10.44 6.05
CA GLU A 202 -11.94 10.57 7.46
C GLU A 202 -10.71 10.15 8.27
N GLY A 203 -10.25 11.00 9.17
CA GLY A 203 -9.12 10.76 10.06
C GLY A 203 -9.54 9.95 11.27
N ASP A 204 -8.61 9.16 11.78
CA ASP A 204 -8.78 8.40 13.01
C ASP A 204 -8.74 9.30 14.25
N GLU A 205 -8.96 8.73 15.43
CA GLU A 205 -8.78 9.41 16.71
C GLU A 205 -7.35 9.97 16.84
N TRP A 206 -6.35 9.22 16.36
CA TRP A 206 -4.95 9.62 16.38
C TRP A 206 -4.38 9.70 14.97
N VAL A 207 -4.08 10.93 14.54
CA VAL A 207 -3.56 11.22 13.19
C VAL A 207 -2.16 11.80 13.25
N LYS A 208 -1.30 11.28 12.38
CA LYS A 208 0.06 11.74 12.16
C LYS A 208 0.19 12.37 10.77
N ILE A 209 0.67 13.60 10.68
CA ILE A 209 0.84 14.29 9.40
C ILE A 209 2.25 14.85 9.29
N SER A 210 2.92 14.54 8.18
CA SER A 210 4.29 14.96 7.96
C SER A 210 4.67 15.21 6.52
N GLY A 211 5.81 15.87 6.37
CA GLY A 211 6.51 16.01 5.11
C GLY A 211 6.31 17.39 4.47
N THR A 212 7.30 17.74 3.66
CA THR A 212 7.45 19.06 3.03
C THR A 212 6.40 19.38 1.98
N GLY A 213 5.62 18.40 1.51
CA GLY A 213 4.49 18.62 0.62
C GLY A 213 3.23 19.11 1.35
N ILE A 214 3.21 19.10 2.69
CA ILE A 214 2.05 19.53 3.48
C ILE A 214 2.14 21.03 3.79
N SER A 215 1.22 21.81 3.22
CA SER A 215 1.07 23.25 3.48
C SER A 215 -0.26 23.60 4.17
N ASP A 216 -0.48 24.89 4.44
CA ASP A 216 -1.74 25.40 4.99
C ASP A 216 -2.97 25.05 4.14
N GLU A 217 -2.81 24.94 2.81
CA GLU A 217 -3.92 24.54 1.94
C GLU A 217 -4.39 23.12 2.26
N GLN A 218 -3.47 22.17 2.43
CA GLN A 218 -3.79 20.78 2.75
C GLN A 218 -4.40 20.67 4.15
N ILE A 219 -3.85 21.36 5.15
CA ILE A 219 -4.43 21.38 6.50
C ILE A 219 -5.83 21.98 6.50
N LYS A 220 -6.06 23.07 5.77
CA LYS A 220 -7.39 23.68 5.61
C LYS A 220 -8.41 22.70 5.05
N HIS A 221 -8.01 21.85 4.10
CA HIS A 221 -8.88 20.79 3.59
C HIS A 221 -9.17 19.72 4.64
N LEU A 222 -8.13 19.24 5.33
CA LEU A 222 -8.27 18.24 6.39
C LEU A 222 -9.14 18.72 7.55
N CYS A 223 -9.04 19.99 7.96
CA CYS A 223 -9.86 20.54 9.05
C CYS A 223 -11.37 20.58 8.74
N LYS A 224 -11.77 20.59 7.46
CA LYS A 224 -13.18 20.69 7.07
C LYS A 224 -13.95 19.37 7.22
N SER A 225 -13.30 18.25 7.00
CA SER A 225 -13.95 16.93 6.97
C SER A 225 -13.06 15.83 7.53
N GLY A 226 -11.76 15.87 7.27
CA GLY A 226 -10.84 14.80 7.66
C GLY A 226 -10.55 14.71 9.15
N LEU A 227 -10.42 15.81 9.87
CA LEU A 227 -9.96 15.77 11.27
C LEU A 227 -11.09 15.92 12.30
N VAL A 228 -12.35 15.78 11.88
CA VAL A 228 -13.52 16.04 12.74
C VAL A 228 -13.59 15.10 13.96
N ASN A 229 -13.08 13.87 13.83
CA ASN A 229 -13.05 12.87 14.89
C ASN A 229 -11.67 12.76 15.57
N THR A 230 -10.68 13.53 15.13
CA THR A 230 -9.32 13.45 15.64
C THR A 230 -9.20 14.10 17.02
N THR A 231 -8.77 13.32 18.01
CA THR A 231 -8.50 13.80 19.37
C THR A 231 -7.01 14.03 19.60
N LYS A 232 -6.15 13.39 18.81
CA LYS A 232 -4.69 13.54 18.87
C LYS A 232 -4.11 13.81 17.49
N LEU A 233 -3.43 14.95 17.34
CA LEU A 233 -2.80 15.33 16.09
C LEU A 233 -1.29 15.56 16.29
N TRP A 234 -0.49 14.92 15.44
CA TRP A 234 0.94 15.20 15.37
C TRP A 234 1.30 15.78 14.00
N LEU A 235 1.90 16.96 14.01
CA LEU A 235 2.45 17.64 12.83
C LEU A 235 3.97 17.70 12.96
N TRP A 236 4.71 17.18 11.96
CA TRP A 236 6.16 17.35 11.94
C TRP A 236 6.73 17.51 10.53
N ARG A 237 7.79 18.31 10.39
CA ARG A 237 8.49 18.54 9.11
C ARG A 237 7.54 18.97 7.98
N THR A 238 6.56 19.81 8.29
CA THR A 238 5.60 20.35 7.32
C THR A 238 5.93 21.80 6.97
N LEU A 239 5.31 22.32 5.91
CA LEU A 239 5.38 23.75 5.53
C LEU A 239 4.22 24.57 6.12
N VAL A 240 3.54 24.04 7.14
CA VAL A 240 2.40 24.71 7.78
C VAL A 240 2.88 25.91 8.58
N THR A 241 2.08 26.96 8.55
CA THR A 241 2.36 28.22 9.25
C THR A 241 1.39 28.43 10.42
N ALA A 242 1.49 29.58 11.07
CA ALA A 242 0.55 30.04 12.07
C ALA A 242 -0.92 29.98 11.63
N ASP A 243 -1.19 30.13 10.33
CA ASP A 243 -2.56 30.12 9.82
C ASP A 243 -3.20 28.74 9.94
N SER A 244 -2.45 27.65 9.70
CA SER A 244 -2.91 26.29 10.02
C SER A 244 -3.23 26.13 11.50
N ILE A 245 -2.34 26.61 12.38
CA ILE A 245 -2.52 26.49 13.84
C ILE A 245 -3.81 27.20 14.29
N LYS A 246 -4.13 28.37 13.74
CA LYS A 246 -5.41 29.06 14.01
C LYS A 246 -6.62 28.24 13.55
N MET A 247 -6.52 27.51 12.44
CA MET A 247 -7.62 26.66 11.95
C MET A 247 -7.88 25.46 12.87
N LEU A 248 -6.82 24.89 13.46
CA LEU A 248 -6.94 23.74 14.37
C LEU A 248 -7.75 24.08 15.65
N VAL A 249 -7.85 25.35 16.02
CA VAL A 249 -8.70 25.80 17.15
C VAL A 249 -10.17 25.39 16.96
N ALA A 250 -10.63 25.30 15.71
CA ALA A 250 -12.01 24.92 15.39
C ALA A 250 -12.29 23.42 15.55
N ILE A 251 -11.27 22.58 15.77
CA ILE A 251 -11.45 21.15 15.98
C ILE A 251 -11.80 20.92 17.45
N GLU A 252 -13.10 20.97 17.76
CA GLU A 252 -13.59 20.91 19.14
C GLU A 252 -13.17 19.65 19.91
N GLY A 253 -12.99 18.53 19.20
CA GLY A 253 -12.58 17.25 19.77
C GLY A 253 -11.07 17.10 20.04
N LEU A 254 -10.24 18.05 19.59
CA LEU A 254 -8.78 17.94 19.70
C LEU A 254 -8.32 18.14 21.16
N LYS A 255 -7.69 17.10 21.71
CA LYS A 255 -7.21 17.01 23.10
C LYS A 255 -5.69 17.02 23.21
N GLU A 256 -4.99 16.62 22.16
CA GLU A 256 -3.53 16.56 22.11
C GLU A 256 -3.05 17.10 20.76
N LEU A 257 -2.19 18.13 20.80
CA LEU A 257 -1.54 18.69 19.62
C LEU A 257 -0.02 18.69 19.82
N ASN A 258 0.68 17.87 19.04
CA ASN A 258 2.13 17.84 19.01
C ASN A 258 2.61 18.49 17.71
N VAL A 259 3.52 19.45 17.80
CA VAL A 259 4.07 20.18 16.63
C VAL A 259 5.59 20.21 16.71
N GLU A 260 6.26 19.63 15.71
CA GLU A 260 7.69 19.84 15.46
C GLU A 260 7.86 20.71 14.20
N SER A 261 8.33 21.95 14.37
CA SER A 261 8.42 22.94 13.29
C SER A 261 9.53 23.94 13.52
N GLU A 262 10.15 24.36 12.41
CA GLU A 262 11.10 25.48 12.33
C GLU A 262 10.42 26.78 11.84
N ILE A 263 9.17 26.69 11.35
CA ILE A 263 8.41 27.79 10.75
C ILE A 263 7.51 28.45 11.80
N ILE A 264 6.87 27.64 12.64
CA ILE A 264 6.00 28.09 13.72
C ILE A 264 6.84 28.53 14.91
N THR A 265 6.37 29.54 15.62
CA THR A 265 7.01 30.09 16.83
C THR A 265 6.31 29.63 18.11
N LEU A 266 7.00 29.73 19.25
CA LEU A 266 6.40 29.44 20.55
C LEU A 266 5.21 30.36 20.86
N ASP A 267 5.26 31.64 20.47
CA ASP A 267 4.18 32.61 20.70
C ASP A 267 2.88 32.20 20.01
N GLU A 268 2.96 31.62 18.81
CA GLU A 268 1.82 31.10 18.07
C GLU A 268 1.20 29.88 18.77
N MET A 269 2.04 29.00 19.33
CA MET A 269 1.57 27.85 20.11
C MET A 269 0.97 28.27 21.46
N LEU A 270 1.53 29.29 22.12
CA LEU A 270 0.94 29.89 23.31
C LEU A 270 -0.42 30.53 23.00
N SER A 271 -0.57 31.16 21.83
CA SER A 271 -1.85 31.70 21.36
C SER A 271 -2.90 30.60 21.13
N PHE A 272 -2.51 29.47 20.55
CA PHE A 272 -3.37 28.29 20.44
C PHE A 272 -3.77 27.76 21.83
N LYS A 273 -2.80 27.53 22.71
CA LYS A 273 -3.02 27.00 24.06
C LYS A 273 -3.92 27.92 24.90
N SER A 274 -3.83 29.23 24.73
CA SER A 274 -4.70 30.20 25.41
C SER A 274 -6.17 30.08 24.97
N GLN A 275 -6.42 29.68 23.72
CA GLN A 275 -7.77 29.48 23.17
C GLN A 275 -8.32 28.07 23.47
N ARG A 276 -7.43 27.09 23.66
CA ARG A 276 -7.73 25.69 23.95
C ARG A 276 -6.99 25.23 25.22
N PRO A 277 -7.30 25.81 26.40
CA PRO A 277 -6.56 25.53 27.63
C PRO A 277 -6.61 24.06 28.05
N GLU A 278 -7.67 23.34 27.68
CA GLU A 278 -7.86 21.91 27.93
C GLU A 278 -7.03 21.00 27.02
N CYS A 279 -6.57 21.48 25.86
CA CYS A 279 -5.76 20.69 24.93
C CYS A 279 -4.32 20.60 25.43
N TYR A 280 -3.78 19.40 25.58
CA TYR A 280 -2.33 19.23 25.76
C TYR A 280 -1.60 19.69 24.49
N VAL A 281 -0.52 20.45 24.66
CA VAL A 281 0.26 20.99 23.55
C VAL A 281 1.74 20.73 23.81
N GLU A 282 2.39 20.01 22.88
CA GLU A 282 3.84 19.88 22.83
C GLU A 282 4.37 20.60 21.59
N PHE A 283 5.36 21.45 21.77
CA PHE A 283 6.04 22.15 20.69
C PHE A 283 7.55 21.88 20.76
N ASN A 284 8.11 21.31 19.69
CA ASN A 284 9.52 20.94 19.61
C ASN A 284 10.01 20.18 20.87
N ARG A 285 9.24 19.16 21.27
CA ARG A 285 9.52 18.26 22.42
C ARG A 285 9.47 18.93 23.79
N SER A 286 8.78 20.06 23.90
CA SER A 286 8.56 20.79 25.14
C SER A 286 7.09 21.09 25.31
N GLU A 287 6.54 20.83 26.50
CA GLU A 287 5.16 21.18 26.83
C GLU A 287 4.96 22.71 26.79
N VAL A 288 3.85 23.13 26.19
CA VAL A 288 3.43 24.53 26.15
C VAL A 288 2.39 24.78 27.24
N THR A 289 2.77 25.59 28.24
CA THR A 289 1.90 26.01 29.34
C THR A 289 1.66 27.52 29.28
N VAL A 290 0.43 27.95 29.56
CA VAL A 290 0.01 29.37 29.64
C VAL A 290 -0.15 29.78 31.10
#